data_AF-A0A416CDT4-F1
#
_entry.id   AF-A0A416CDT4-F1
#
_cell.length_a   1.000
_cell.length_b   1.000
_cell.length_c   1.000
_cell.angle_alpha   90.00
_cell.angle_beta   90.00
_cell.angle_gamma   90.00
#
_symmetry.space_group_name_H-M   'P 1'
#
loop_
_entity.id
_entity.type
_entity.pdbx_description
1 polymer ?
#
loop_
_entity_poly.entity_id
_entity_poly.type
_entity_poly.pdbx_seq_one_letter_code
_entity_poly.pdbx_strand_id
1 'polypeptide(L)'
;MTWIKWLLRFLPVGFAIFGVLFVRHRIKLNYSTFRIITTIVESIIVTIIACAIPIVYEKTANDLSSDTMISAPASIPNITYGQAIEAACTDVNWGYFNSFSNKDGQHLIVEVNAKYTYRDVENDITIQFNYPDSYAPISDIDVNSPMEVSFLGFGKSQEEQESTMKEILFTMFQKYASQNGITLDETQKEDILYNQAYKEKYNSHSSDEATATPEVTEEPTSEDATTSSEDSMQKKDEDYYVQLIKTATPTDYPNITYGEAFDDFFTNPHWAYVEMDGEQIIDFTGQCTYDGEDVNCEIMFKLDMQEGTFEVKYYEFDGNEQDLNDWPSILDTIFTS
;
A
#
# COMPACT_ATOMS: atom_id res chain seq x y z
N MET A 1 -19.39 4.36 -1.64
CA MET A 1 -19.67 3.01 -2.22
C MET A 1 -21.16 2.58 -2.23
N THR A 2 -22.12 3.38 -1.75
CA THR A 2 -23.57 3.00 -1.71
C THR A 2 -24.20 2.77 -3.09
N TRP A 3 -23.74 3.51 -4.11
CA TRP A 3 -24.24 3.37 -5.48
C TRP A 3 -23.85 2.05 -6.16
N ILE A 4 -22.67 1.50 -5.85
CA ILE A 4 -22.20 0.20 -6.36
C ILE A 4 -23.06 -0.95 -5.83
N LYS A 5 -23.42 -0.95 -4.54
CA LYS A 5 -24.35 -1.93 -3.96
C LYS A 5 -25.72 -1.86 -4.63
N TRP A 6 -26.18 -0.64 -4.91
CA TRP A 6 -27.43 -0.42 -5.64
C TRP A 6 -27.33 -0.97 -7.07
N LEU A 7 -26.26 -0.64 -7.79
CA LEU A 7 -25.99 -1.09 -9.16
C LEU A 7 -25.89 -2.62 -9.26
N LEU A 8 -25.16 -3.26 -8.35
CA LEU A 8 -25.04 -4.73 -8.26
C LEU A 8 -26.39 -5.41 -8.05
N ARG A 9 -27.30 -4.80 -7.28
CA ARG A 9 -28.65 -5.35 -7.04
C ARG A 9 -29.54 -5.33 -8.28
N PHE A 10 -29.34 -4.39 -9.19
CA PHE A 10 -30.11 -4.30 -10.45
C PHE A 10 -29.45 -5.02 -11.63
N LEU A 11 -28.19 -5.42 -11.50
CA LEU A 11 -27.41 -6.10 -12.53
C LEU A 11 -28.13 -7.34 -13.11
N PRO A 12 -28.73 -8.26 -12.31
CA PRO A 12 -29.48 -9.39 -12.85
C PRO A 12 -30.70 -9.00 -13.69
N VAL A 13 -31.41 -7.94 -13.28
CA VAL A 13 -32.59 -7.44 -13.97
C VAL A 13 -32.21 -6.84 -15.32
N GLY A 14 -31.09 -6.09 -15.36
CA GLY A 14 -30.55 -5.53 -16.60
C GLY A 14 -30.18 -6.61 -17.62
N PHE A 15 -29.46 -7.65 -17.20
CA PHE A 15 -29.08 -8.76 -18.09
C PHE A 15 -30.29 -9.56 -18.58
N ALA A 16 -31.30 -9.78 -17.74
CA ALA A 16 -32.53 -10.45 -18.15
C ALA A 16 -33.29 -9.65 -19.23
N ILE A 17 -33.43 -8.33 -19.05
CA ILE A 17 -34.06 -7.44 -20.04
C ILE A 17 -33.28 -7.45 -21.35
N PHE A 18 -31.95 -7.32 -21.28
CA PHE A 18 -31.08 -7.34 -22.46
C PHE A 18 -31.19 -8.66 -23.23
N GLY A 19 -31.18 -9.80 -22.53
CA GLY A 19 -31.37 -11.13 -23.13
C GLY A 19 -32.69 -11.24 -23.90
N VAL A 20 -33.81 -10.78 -23.31
CA VAL A 20 -35.12 -10.78 -23.98
C VAL A 20 -35.13 -9.88 -25.22
N LEU A 21 -34.54 -8.67 -25.13
CA LEU A 21 -34.43 -7.75 -26.26
C LEU A 21 -33.57 -8.33 -27.39
N PHE A 22 -32.47 -9.01 -27.05
CA PHE A 22 -31.56 -9.62 -27.99
C PHE A 22 -32.21 -10.81 -28.71
N VAL A 23 -32.94 -11.67 -27.99
CA VAL A 23 -33.77 -12.74 -28.58
C VAL A 23 -34.82 -12.16 -29.52
N ARG A 24 -35.55 -11.12 -29.11
CA ARG A 24 -36.55 -10.44 -29.95
C ARG A 24 -35.92 -9.87 -31.23
N HIS A 25 -34.73 -9.29 -31.13
CA HIS A 25 -34.00 -8.75 -32.27
C HIS A 25 -33.61 -9.86 -33.26
N ARG A 26 -33.12 -11.01 -32.77
CA ARG A 26 -32.78 -12.18 -33.60
C ARG A 26 -34.00 -12.79 -34.30
N ILE A 27 -35.15 -12.82 -33.62
CA ILE A 27 -36.42 -13.25 -34.22
C ILE A 27 -36.82 -12.31 -35.36
N LYS A 28 -36.72 -10.98 -35.18
CA LYS A 28 -37.02 -10.00 -36.23
C LYS A 28 -36.12 -10.13 -37.46
N LEU A 29 -34.88 -10.60 -37.28
CA LEU A 29 -33.92 -10.80 -38.35
C LEU A 29 -34.03 -12.19 -39.01
N ASN A 30 -35.07 -12.99 -38.71
CA ASN A 30 -35.28 -14.34 -39.25
C ASN A 30 -34.07 -15.28 -39.09
N TYR A 31 -33.38 -15.21 -37.95
CA TYR A 31 -32.31 -16.15 -37.64
C TYR A 31 -32.85 -17.58 -37.50
N SER A 32 -32.01 -18.58 -37.82
CA SER A 32 -32.36 -20.00 -37.63
C SER A 32 -32.76 -20.30 -36.18
N THR A 33 -33.75 -21.18 -35.99
CA THR A 33 -34.24 -21.63 -34.69
C THR A 33 -33.11 -22.06 -33.75
N PHE A 34 -32.08 -22.74 -34.29
CA PHE A 34 -30.92 -23.14 -33.51
C PHE A 34 -30.18 -21.95 -32.89
N ARG A 35 -29.97 -20.87 -33.66
CA ARG A 35 -29.30 -19.65 -33.18
C ARG A 35 -30.12 -18.89 -32.15
N ILE A 36 -31.44 -18.95 -32.24
CA ILE A 36 -32.33 -18.35 -31.25
C ILE A 36 -32.26 -19.12 -29.92
N ILE A 37 -32.26 -20.46 -29.99
CA ILE A 37 -32.13 -21.33 -28.81
C ILE A 37 -30.79 -21.11 -28.11
N THR A 38 -29.66 -21.08 -28.85
CA THR A 38 -28.35 -20.82 -28.24
C THR A 38 -28.31 -19.48 -27.52
N THR A 39 -28.89 -18.43 -28.09
CA THR A 39 -28.96 -17.11 -27.46
C THR A 39 -29.84 -17.08 -26.20
N ILE A 40 -30.92 -17.86 -26.15
CA ILE A 40 -31.73 -18.02 -24.94
C ILE A 40 -30.90 -18.68 -23.83
N VAL A 41 -30.17 -19.76 -24.16
CA VAL A 41 -29.31 -20.48 -23.20
C VAL A 41 -28.20 -19.57 -22.68
N GLU A 42 -27.49 -18.85 -23.56
CA GLU A 42 -26.46 -17.87 -23.19
C GLU A 42 -27.02 -16.79 -22.24
N SER A 43 -28.20 -16.24 -22.55
CA SER A 43 -28.83 -15.20 -21.72
C SER A 43 -29.18 -15.71 -20.32
N ILE A 44 -29.65 -16.96 -20.21
CA ILE A 44 -29.95 -17.59 -18.91
C ILE A 44 -28.66 -17.79 -18.11
N ILE A 45 -27.61 -18.31 -18.74
CA ILE A 45 -26.30 -18.52 -18.07
C ILE A 45 -25.74 -17.20 -17.55
N VAL A 46 -25.73 -16.16 -18.38
CA VAL A 46 -25.25 -14.82 -17.97
C VAL A 46 -26.10 -14.26 -16.83
N THR A 47 -27.41 -14.45 -16.85
CA THR A 47 -28.31 -14.00 -15.77
C THR A 47 -28.03 -14.75 -14.46
N ILE A 48 -27.75 -16.06 -14.51
CA ILE A 48 -27.39 -16.86 -13.32
C ILE A 48 -26.06 -16.36 -12.73
N ILE A 49 -25.05 -16.13 -13.57
CA ILE A 49 -23.76 -15.55 -13.14
C ILE A 49 -23.99 -14.18 -12.51
N ALA A 50 -24.78 -13.33 -13.16
CA ALA A 50 -25.16 -12.01 -12.66
C ALA A 50 -25.83 -12.06 -11.28
N CYS A 51 -26.64 -13.09 -10.99
CA CYS A 51 -27.25 -13.31 -9.67
C CYS A 51 -26.24 -13.75 -8.60
N ALA A 52 -25.16 -14.44 -8.97
CA ALA A 52 -24.14 -14.91 -8.04
C ALA A 52 -23.18 -13.80 -7.58
N ILE A 53 -22.93 -12.81 -8.44
CA ILE A 53 -21.96 -11.71 -8.18
C ILE A 53 -22.29 -10.94 -6.89
N PRO A 54 -23.53 -10.49 -6.62
CA PRO A 54 -23.85 -9.78 -5.37
C PRO A 54 -23.63 -10.63 -4.12
N ILE A 55 -23.92 -11.94 -4.19
CA ILE A 55 -23.78 -12.87 -3.07
C ILE A 55 -22.31 -13.07 -2.73
N VAL A 56 -21.46 -13.28 -3.74
CA VAL A 56 -20.01 -13.38 -3.56
C VAL A 56 -19.46 -12.07 -2.99
N TYR A 57 -19.89 -10.93 -3.53
CA TYR A 57 -19.46 -9.61 -3.05
C TYR A 57 -19.84 -9.35 -1.58
N GLU A 58 -21.08 -9.63 -1.17
CA GLU A 58 -21.51 -9.47 0.23
C GLU A 58 -20.77 -10.43 1.16
N LYS A 59 -20.56 -11.68 0.75
CA LYS A 59 -19.81 -12.65 1.54
C LYS A 59 -18.37 -12.18 1.77
N THR A 60 -17.67 -11.79 0.70
CA THR A 60 -16.29 -11.32 0.80
C THR A 60 -16.17 -10.03 1.62
N ALA A 61 -17.13 -9.11 1.51
CA ALA A 61 -17.14 -7.89 2.32
C ALA A 61 -17.41 -8.16 3.82
N ASN A 62 -18.22 -9.18 4.15
CA ASN A 62 -18.47 -9.59 5.54
C ASN A 62 -17.28 -10.36 6.12
N ASP A 63 -16.65 -11.24 5.34
CA ASP A 63 -15.44 -11.94 5.76
C ASP A 63 -14.32 -10.91 6.09
N LEU A 64 -14.25 -9.81 5.33
CA LEU A 64 -13.35 -8.66 5.58
C LEU A 64 -13.70 -7.75 6.77
N SER A 65 -14.84 -7.95 7.44
CA SER A 65 -15.28 -7.05 8.53
C SER A 65 -14.49 -7.26 9.83
N SER A 66 -14.58 -6.30 10.76
CA SER A 66 -13.79 -6.17 12.00
C SER A 66 -13.72 -7.40 12.90
N ASP A 67 -14.75 -8.25 12.87
CA ASP A 67 -14.88 -9.44 13.70
C ASP A 67 -14.06 -10.64 13.17
N THR A 68 -13.58 -10.61 11.91
CA THR A 68 -13.07 -11.81 11.24
C THR A 68 -11.61 -11.77 10.77
N MET A 69 -10.98 -10.62 10.49
CA MET A 69 -9.75 -10.65 9.67
C MET A 69 -8.52 -9.86 10.12
N ILE A 70 -8.58 -8.98 11.13
CA ILE A 70 -7.40 -8.17 11.43
C ILE A 70 -6.86 -8.55 12.78
N SER A 71 -5.64 -9.08 12.71
CA SER A 71 -4.77 -9.39 13.82
C SER A 71 -4.78 -8.28 14.88
N ALA A 72 -4.49 -8.63 16.12
CA ALA A 72 -4.16 -7.61 17.10
C ALA A 72 -2.70 -7.13 16.88
N PRO A 73 -2.36 -5.86 17.15
CA PRO A 73 -0.98 -5.43 17.22
C PRO A 73 -0.25 -6.21 18.32
N ALA A 74 1.05 -6.42 18.14
CA ALA A 74 1.89 -7.17 19.08
C ALA A 74 1.83 -6.59 20.50
N SER A 75 1.73 -5.26 20.62
CA SER A 75 1.66 -4.55 21.89
C SER A 75 0.28 -4.57 22.57
N ILE A 76 -0.81 -4.83 21.84
CA ILE A 76 -2.19 -4.82 22.36
C ILE A 76 -2.94 -6.08 21.88
N PRO A 77 -2.54 -7.29 22.30
CA PRO A 77 -3.01 -8.55 21.73
C PRO A 77 -4.49 -8.86 21.95
N ASN A 78 -5.17 -8.11 22.83
CA ASN A 78 -6.56 -8.35 23.22
C ASN A 78 -7.57 -7.45 22.49
N ILE A 79 -7.12 -6.54 21.63
CA ILE A 79 -7.97 -5.64 20.85
C ILE A 79 -7.52 -5.77 19.40
N THR A 80 -8.44 -6.02 18.47
CA THR A 80 -8.10 -6.06 17.04
C THR A 80 -8.06 -4.65 16.45
N TYR A 81 -7.34 -4.43 15.34
CA TYR A 81 -7.46 -3.15 14.63
C TYR A 81 -8.89 -2.88 14.19
N GLY A 82 -9.63 -3.92 13.77
CA GLY A 82 -11.05 -3.81 13.41
C GLY A 82 -11.89 -3.22 14.55
N GLN A 83 -11.75 -3.76 15.76
CA GLN A 83 -12.43 -3.26 16.96
C GLN A 83 -12.08 -1.80 17.26
N ALA A 84 -10.79 -1.44 17.20
CA ALA A 84 -10.32 -0.08 17.41
C ALA A 84 -10.88 0.89 16.36
N ILE A 85 -10.82 0.52 15.08
CA ILE A 85 -11.26 1.33 13.95
C ILE A 85 -12.78 1.54 14.00
N GLU A 86 -13.57 0.50 14.24
CA GLU A 86 -15.03 0.62 14.30
C GLU A 86 -15.52 1.41 15.51
N ALA A 87 -14.79 1.39 16.63
CA ALA A 87 -15.11 2.24 17.77
C ALA A 87 -14.74 3.71 17.55
N ALA A 88 -13.72 3.98 16.74
CA ALA A 88 -13.16 5.31 16.57
C ALA A 88 -13.70 6.06 15.36
N CYS A 89 -13.95 5.36 14.25
CA CYS A 89 -14.30 5.91 12.95
C CYS A 89 -15.80 5.80 12.65
N THR A 90 -16.24 6.53 11.63
CA THR A 90 -17.58 6.41 11.03
C THR A 90 -17.46 6.10 9.54
N ASP A 91 -18.56 5.71 8.88
CA ASP A 91 -18.57 5.36 7.45
C ASP A 91 -17.49 4.33 7.05
N VAL A 92 -17.18 3.40 7.95
CA VAL A 92 -16.13 2.39 7.77
C VAL A 92 -16.47 1.48 6.59
N ASN A 93 -15.55 1.40 5.64
CA ASN A 93 -15.66 0.57 4.47
C ASN A 93 -14.36 -0.20 4.21
N TRP A 94 -14.46 -1.51 4.35
CA TRP A 94 -13.40 -2.46 4.08
C TRP A 94 -13.31 -2.83 2.60
N GLY A 95 -12.09 -3.03 2.13
CA GLY A 95 -11.77 -3.52 0.79
C GLY A 95 -10.43 -4.26 0.82
N TYR A 96 -10.10 -4.90 -0.29
CA TYR A 96 -8.77 -5.48 -0.47
C TYR A 96 -8.39 -5.42 -1.95
N PHE A 97 -7.09 -5.47 -2.19
CA PHE A 97 -6.52 -5.66 -3.51
C PHE A 97 -5.23 -6.45 -3.39
N ASN A 98 -4.88 -7.15 -4.46
CA ASN A 98 -3.57 -7.79 -4.54
C ASN A 98 -2.60 -6.73 -5.06
N SER A 99 -1.57 -6.44 -4.28
CA SER A 99 -0.39 -5.76 -4.79
C SER A 99 0.47 -6.79 -5.54
N PHE A 100 0.87 -6.45 -6.76
CA PHE A 100 1.67 -7.31 -7.61
C PHE A 100 3.10 -6.75 -7.66
N SER A 101 4.04 -7.44 -7.03
CA SER A 101 5.48 -7.26 -7.27
C SER A 101 5.94 -8.37 -8.22
N ASN A 102 6.68 -8.01 -9.28
CA ASN A 102 7.26 -9.00 -10.21
C ASN A 102 8.34 -9.89 -9.56
N LYS A 103 8.82 -9.55 -8.35
CA LYS A 103 9.87 -10.27 -7.62
C LYS A 103 9.35 -11.08 -6.43
N ASP A 104 8.33 -10.58 -5.73
CA ASP A 104 7.89 -11.16 -4.43
C ASP A 104 6.54 -11.88 -4.49
N GLY A 105 5.87 -11.83 -5.65
CA GLY A 105 4.57 -12.46 -5.86
C GLY A 105 3.39 -11.53 -5.56
N GLN A 106 2.21 -12.11 -5.35
CA GLN A 106 1.01 -11.37 -4.97
C GLN A 106 0.96 -11.20 -3.46
N HIS A 107 1.02 -9.97 -2.98
CA HIS A 107 0.76 -9.65 -1.58
C HIS A 107 -0.65 -9.10 -1.42
N LEU A 108 -1.34 -9.52 -0.37
CA LEU A 108 -2.67 -9.00 -0.11
C LEU A 108 -2.56 -7.70 0.67
N ILE A 109 -3.22 -6.66 0.17
CA ILE A 109 -3.47 -5.45 0.92
C ILE A 109 -4.94 -5.44 1.34
N VAL A 110 -5.19 -5.36 2.64
CA VAL A 110 -6.51 -5.05 3.19
C VAL A 110 -6.57 -3.55 3.46
N GLU A 111 -7.53 -2.87 2.86
CA GLU A 111 -7.70 -1.41 2.95
C GLU A 111 -8.99 -1.05 3.69
N VAL A 112 -8.88 -0.07 4.56
CA VAL A 112 -10.00 0.65 5.18
C VAL A 112 -10.08 2.02 4.57
N ASN A 113 -11.30 2.42 4.19
CA ASN A 113 -11.62 3.83 4.02
C ASN A 113 -12.71 4.18 5.03
N ALA A 114 -12.53 5.25 5.80
CA ALA A 114 -13.48 5.67 6.82
C ALA A 114 -13.45 7.20 7.02
N LYS A 115 -14.28 7.70 7.92
CA LYS A 115 -14.23 9.07 8.44
C LYS A 115 -13.69 9.08 9.87
N TYR A 116 -12.71 9.92 10.13
CA TYR A 116 -12.05 10.03 11.43
C TYR A 116 -11.84 11.49 11.83
N THR A 117 -12.15 11.81 13.09
CA THR A 117 -11.92 13.15 13.64
C THR A 117 -10.53 13.20 14.27
N TYR A 118 -9.63 13.93 13.63
CA TYR A 118 -8.29 14.20 14.15
C TYR A 118 -8.15 15.69 14.45
N ARG A 119 -7.75 16.04 15.68
CA ARG A 119 -7.61 17.44 16.14
C ARG A 119 -8.83 18.31 15.81
N ASP A 120 -10.02 17.80 16.12
CA ASP A 120 -11.32 18.44 15.89
C ASP A 120 -11.71 18.68 14.41
N VAL A 121 -10.97 18.10 13.47
CA VAL A 121 -11.29 18.13 12.03
C VAL A 121 -11.70 16.72 11.58
N GLU A 122 -12.85 16.61 10.91
CA GLU A 122 -13.26 15.36 10.26
C GLU A 122 -12.50 15.19 8.95
N ASN A 123 -11.79 14.08 8.81
CA ASN A 123 -11.03 13.72 7.63
C ASN A 123 -11.52 12.38 7.09
N ASP A 124 -11.41 12.20 5.77
CA ASP A 124 -11.46 10.87 5.19
C ASP A 124 -10.10 10.20 5.47
N ILE A 125 -10.10 9.03 6.08
CA ILE A 125 -8.88 8.28 6.46
C ILE A 125 -8.79 6.99 5.66
N THR A 126 -7.59 6.66 5.20
CA THR A 126 -7.26 5.39 4.57
C THR A 126 -6.22 4.67 5.42
N ILE A 127 -6.43 3.38 5.70
CA ILE A 127 -5.49 2.52 6.43
C ILE A 127 -5.27 1.25 5.62
N GLN A 128 -4.03 0.88 5.35
CA GLN A 128 -3.71 -0.35 4.61
C GLN A 128 -2.89 -1.30 5.46
N PHE A 129 -3.34 -2.55 5.51
CA PHE A 129 -2.68 -3.67 6.16
C PHE A 129 -2.06 -4.54 5.08
N ASN A 130 -0.72 -4.59 5.07
CA ASN A 130 0.03 -5.44 4.16
C ASN A 130 0.21 -6.81 4.79
N TYR A 131 -0.12 -7.85 4.01
CA TYR A 131 0.15 -9.23 4.32
C TYR A 131 1.28 -9.69 3.38
N PRO A 132 2.55 -9.62 3.83
CA PRO A 132 3.73 -9.80 2.99
C PRO A 132 3.93 -11.24 2.50
N ASP A 133 3.17 -12.20 3.02
CA ASP A 133 3.18 -13.57 2.49
C ASP A 133 2.23 -13.71 1.30
N SER A 134 2.57 -14.63 0.38
CA SER A 134 1.70 -14.93 -0.76
C SER A 134 0.48 -15.75 -0.31
N TYR A 135 -0.66 -15.08 -0.15
CA TYR A 135 -1.95 -15.71 0.14
C TYR A 135 -2.77 -15.90 -1.15
N ALA A 136 -3.21 -17.13 -1.41
CA ALA A 136 -4.13 -17.42 -2.51
C ALA A 136 -5.06 -18.59 -2.16
N PRO A 137 -6.32 -18.33 -1.72
CA PRO A 137 -7.08 -17.07 -1.68
C PRO A 137 -7.16 -16.37 -0.29
N ILE A 138 -7.86 -15.23 -0.19
CA ILE A 138 -8.04 -14.45 1.06
C ILE A 138 -8.57 -15.24 2.27
N SER A 139 -9.25 -16.37 2.03
CA SER A 139 -9.67 -17.28 3.10
C SER A 139 -8.51 -17.94 3.85
N ASP A 140 -7.29 -17.80 3.33
CA ASP A 140 -6.08 -18.41 3.89
C ASP A 140 -5.38 -17.48 4.87
N ILE A 141 -5.89 -16.26 5.04
CA ILE A 141 -5.43 -15.33 6.08
C ILE A 141 -6.20 -15.61 7.35
N ASP A 142 -5.45 -15.76 8.43
CA ASP A 142 -5.98 -15.83 9.79
C ASP A 142 -5.37 -14.74 10.68
N VAL A 143 -5.88 -14.59 11.89
CA VAL A 143 -5.47 -13.57 12.87
C VAL A 143 -3.99 -13.63 13.31
N ASN A 144 -3.27 -14.70 12.93
CA ASN A 144 -1.84 -14.91 13.18
C ASN A 144 -1.02 -14.85 11.88
N SER A 145 -1.63 -14.53 10.74
CA SER A 145 -0.88 -14.26 9.51
C SER A 145 -0.03 -13.01 9.69
N PRO A 146 1.28 -13.03 9.33
CA PRO A 146 2.13 -11.85 9.41
C PRO A 146 1.49 -10.66 8.71
N MET A 147 1.43 -9.53 9.42
CA MET A 147 0.79 -8.32 8.95
C MET A 147 1.51 -7.08 9.51
N GLU A 148 1.60 -6.06 8.68
CA GLU A 148 2.01 -4.70 9.06
C GLU A 148 0.98 -3.68 8.59
N VAL A 149 0.89 -2.55 9.29
CA VAL A 149 0.27 -1.34 8.77
C VAL A 149 1.28 -0.71 7.81
N SER A 150 0.95 -0.74 6.52
CA SER A 150 1.81 -0.26 5.42
C SER A 150 1.43 1.13 4.92
N PHE A 151 0.28 1.64 5.36
CA PHE A 151 -0.18 2.98 5.05
C PHE A 151 -1.20 3.43 6.10
N LEU A 152 -1.09 4.66 6.56
CA LEU A 152 -2.18 5.37 7.22
C LEU A 152 -2.11 6.85 6.82
N GLY A 153 -3.19 7.36 6.25
CA GLY A 153 -3.21 8.70 5.66
C GLY A 153 -4.58 9.35 5.68
N PHE A 154 -4.62 10.68 5.60
CA PHE A 154 -5.84 11.41 5.29
C PHE A 154 -6.01 11.51 3.77
N GLY A 155 -7.05 10.89 3.23
CA GLY A 155 -7.21 10.66 1.80
C GLY A 155 -6.35 9.50 1.28
N LYS A 156 -6.28 9.36 -0.05
CA LYS A 156 -5.71 8.18 -0.74
C LYS A 156 -4.23 8.31 -1.14
N SER A 157 -3.60 9.45 -0.87
CA SER A 157 -2.41 9.87 -1.61
C SER A 157 -1.23 10.30 -0.73
N GLN A 158 -1.43 10.48 0.57
CA GLN A 158 -0.41 10.94 1.50
C GLN A 158 -0.41 10.07 2.75
N GLU A 159 0.70 9.37 2.98
CA GLU A 159 0.94 8.63 4.22
C GLU A 159 1.39 9.60 5.32
N GLU A 160 0.86 9.41 6.53
CA GLU A 160 1.32 10.14 7.70
C GLU A 160 2.67 9.62 8.17
N GLN A 161 3.46 10.46 8.84
CA GLN A 161 4.70 10.01 9.46
C GLN A 161 4.43 8.86 10.44
N GLU A 162 5.36 7.91 10.54
CA GLU A 162 5.22 6.72 11.42
C GLU A 162 4.80 7.08 12.85
N SER A 163 5.38 8.14 13.42
CA SER A 163 5.01 8.65 14.75
C SER A 163 3.53 9.06 14.85
N THR A 164 3.02 9.70 13.79
CA THR A 164 1.63 10.15 13.68
C THR A 164 0.70 8.97 13.41
N MET A 165 1.11 8.01 12.57
CA MET A 165 0.37 6.76 12.37
C MET A 165 0.17 6.01 13.70
N LYS A 166 1.25 5.85 14.46
CA LYS A 166 1.23 5.23 15.79
C LYS A 166 0.32 5.98 16.75
N GLU A 167 0.38 7.32 16.78
CA GLU A 167 -0.48 8.15 17.63
C GLU A 167 -1.97 8.01 17.27
N ILE A 168 -2.28 8.07 15.97
CA ILE A 168 -3.66 7.93 15.46
C ILE A 168 -4.21 6.57 15.81
N LEU A 169 -3.48 5.48 15.49
CA LEU A 169 -3.89 4.12 15.84
C LEU A 169 -4.06 3.98 17.34
N PHE A 170 -3.09 4.41 18.15
CA PHE A 170 -3.18 4.28 19.60
C PHE A 170 -4.41 4.99 20.17
N THR A 171 -4.76 6.16 19.62
CA THR A 171 -6.00 6.87 19.98
C THR A 171 -7.26 6.06 19.65
N MET A 172 -7.29 5.37 18.50
CA MET A 172 -8.40 4.47 18.16
C MET A 172 -8.53 3.31 19.16
N PHE A 173 -7.41 2.71 19.54
CA PHE A 173 -7.35 1.65 20.54
C PHE A 173 -7.79 2.14 21.92
N GLN A 174 -7.34 3.33 22.34
CA GLN A 174 -7.78 3.97 23.59
C GLN A 174 -9.30 4.19 23.60
N LYS A 175 -9.88 4.58 22.47
CA LYS A 175 -11.33 4.78 22.36
C LYS A 175 -12.09 3.48 22.60
N TYR A 176 -11.72 2.38 21.93
CA TYR A 176 -12.32 1.07 22.18
C TYR A 176 -12.09 0.59 23.62
N ALA A 177 -10.87 0.71 24.12
CA ALA A 177 -10.49 0.28 25.47
C ALA A 177 -11.32 1.00 26.55
N SER A 178 -11.47 2.32 26.43
CA SER A 178 -12.25 3.14 27.36
C SER A 178 -13.73 2.75 27.40
N GLN A 179 -14.32 2.41 26.25
CA GLN A 179 -15.72 1.94 26.16
C GLN A 179 -15.92 0.58 26.82
N ASN A 180 -14.86 -0.22 26.93
CA ASN A 180 -14.88 -1.59 27.45
C ASN A 180 -14.21 -1.74 28.83
N GLY A 181 -13.84 -0.63 29.48
CA GLY A 181 -13.21 -0.65 30.80
C GLY A 181 -11.79 -1.25 30.82
N ILE A 182 -11.10 -1.22 29.68
CA ILE A 182 -9.70 -1.65 29.53
C ILE A 182 -8.80 -0.42 29.64
N THR A 183 -7.67 -0.56 30.34
CA THR A 183 -6.64 0.48 30.42
C THR A 183 -5.48 0.11 29.51
N LEU A 184 -5.01 1.07 28.69
CA LEU A 184 -3.83 0.94 27.86
C LEU A 184 -2.71 1.84 28.38
N ASP A 185 -1.47 1.38 28.26
CA ASP A 185 -0.26 2.11 28.60
C ASP A 185 0.35 2.74 27.34
N GLU A 186 0.89 3.96 27.45
CA GLU A 186 1.49 4.68 26.31
C GLU A 186 2.66 3.93 25.66
N THR A 187 3.37 3.08 26.41
CA THR A 187 4.45 2.24 25.85
C THR A 187 3.93 1.23 24.83
N GLN A 188 2.65 0.88 24.87
CA GLN A 188 2.03 -0.04 23.90
C GLN A 188 1.88 0.59 22.50
N LYS A 189 2.23 1.87 22.33
CA LYS A 189 2.26 2.54 21.03
C LYS A 189 3.43 2.09 20.14
N GLU A 190 4.55 1.66 20.72
CA GLU A 190 5.80 1.46 19.97
C GLU A 190 5.72 0.33 18.92
N ASP A 191 4.91 -0.70 19.19
CA ASP A 191 4.73 -1.88 18.33
C ASP A 191 3.31 -1.98 17.74
N ILE A 192 2.59 -0.86 17.65
CA ILE A 192 1.20 -0.85 17.20
C ILE A 192 1.03 -0.99 15.68
N LEU A 193 2.12 -1.02 14.90
CA LEU A 193 2.07 -1.17 13.44
C LEU A 193 2.21 -2.63 13.00
N TYR A 194 2.65 -3.53 13.88
CA TYR A 194 2.98 -4.90 13.54
C TYR A 194 2.18 -5.86 14.41
N ASN A 195 1.72 -6.97 13.86
CA ASN A 195 1.27 -8.07 14.71
C ASN A 195 2.44 -8.94 15.17
N GLN A 196 2.16 -9.80 16.15
CA GLN A 196 3.18 -10.66 16.75
C GLN A 196 3.85 -11.57 15.71
N ALA A 197 3.07 -12.15 14.79
CA ALA A 197 3.59 -13.03 13.75
C ALA A 197 4.54 -12.32 12.78
N TYR A 198 4.25 -11.07 12.43
CA TYR A 198 5.17 -10.24 11.64
C TYR A 198 6.49 -10.03 12.39
N LYS A 199 6.44 -9.68 13.68
CA LYS A 199 7.64 -9.50 14.48
C LYS A 199 8.47 -10.79 14.60
N GLU A 200 7.84 -11.92 14.83
CA GLU A 200 8.53 -13.20 14.95
C GLU A 200 9.18 -13.64 13.64
N LYS A 201 8.51 -13.37 12.52
CA LYS A 201 9.00 -13.77 11.20
C LYS A 201 10.05 -12.82 10.64
N TYR A 202 9.84 -11.52 10.76
CA TYR A 202 10.64 -10.49 10.09
C TYR A 202 11.55 -9.70 11.04
N ASN A 203 11.26 -9.66 12.35
CA ASN A 203 12.05 -8.91 13.35
C ASN A 203 12.87 -9.78 14.32
N SER A 204 12.87 -11.11 14.20
CA SER A 204 13.50 -12.03 15.17
C SER A 204 15.03 -12.13 15.15
N HIS A 205 15.75 -11.14 14.58
CA HIS A 205 17.20 -11.01 14.76
C HIS A 205 17.63 -9.71 15.44
N SER A 206 16.70 -8.95 16.03
CA SER A 206 17.01 -7.75 16.81
C SER A 206 16.65 -7.90 18.28
N SER A 207 17.33 -8.82 18.97
CA SER A 207 17.37 -8.83 20.44
C SER A 207 18.71 -9.35 20.96
N ASP A 208 19.80 -8.65 20.64
CA ASP A 208 21.00 -8.65 21.48
C ASP A 208 21.00 -7.36 22.31
N GLU A 209 20.03 -7.22 23.22
CA GLU A 209 20.14 -6.25 24.31
C GLU A 209 20.76 -6.92 25.54
N ALA A 210 22.04 -6.60 25.71
CA ALA A 210 22.70 -6.33 26.98
C ALA A 210 22.40 -7.26 28.17
N THR A 211 23.33 -8.19 28.44
CA THR A 211 23.74 -8.44 29.83
C THR A 211 25.25 -8.65 29.89
N ALA A 212 25.87 -8.01 30.87
CA ALA A 212 27.30 -7.75 31.03
C ALA A 212 28.23 -8.99 31.00
N THR A 213 29.42 -8.80 30.41
CA THR A 213 30.66 -9.61 30.61
C THR A 213 31.37 -9.10 31.89
N PRO A 214 32.25 -9.86 32.60
CA PRO A 214 32.99 -11.04 32.14
C PRO A 214 33.10 -12.23 33.12
N GLU A 215 33.40 -13.45 32.61
CA GLU A 215 34.55 -14.32 32.98
C GLU A 215 34.54 -15.69 32.23
N VAL A 216 35.55 -15.91 31.35
CA VAL A 216 36.42 -17.12 31.19
C VAL A 216 35.85 -18.49 30.70
N THR A 217 36.33 -18.91 29.49
CA THR A 217 36.80 -20.28 29.08
C THR A 217 35.67 -21.30 28.79
N GLU A 218 35.51 -21.97 27.63
CA GLU A 218 36.42 -22.59 26.62
C GLU A 218 35.81 -22.67 25.19
N GLU A 219 36.68 -22.71 24.16
CA GLU A 219 36.45 -23.28 22.82
C GLU A 219 36.69 -24.82 22.83
N PRO A 220 36.48 -25.61 21.75
CA PRO A 220 35.74 -25.38 20.49
C PRO A 220 34.81 -26.57 20.11
N THR A 221 34.03 -26.49 19.04
CA THR A 221 33.85 -27.56 18.01
C THR A 221 33.06 -27.00 16.81
N SER A 222 33.55 -27.40 15.63
CA SER A 222 33.31 -26.94 14.27
C SER A 222 32.07 -27.49 13.56
N GLU A 223 31.87 -26.95 12.35
CA GLU A 223 31.07 -27.42 11.18
C GLU A 223 29.66 -26.83 11.08
N ASP A 224 29.44 -25.71 10.37
CA ASP A 224 29.46 -25.43 8.91
C ASP A 224 28.12 -25.73 8.21
N ALA A 225 27.40 -24.66 7.82
CA ALA A 225 26.57 -24.58 6.61
C ALA A 225 26.01 -23.14 6.44
N THR A 226 26.73 -22.33 5.67
CA THR A 226 26.27 -21.24 4.75
C THR A 226 24.87 -21.54 4.17
N THR A 227 23.89 -20.64 3.98
CA THR A 227 23.91 -19.26 3.45
C THR A 227 22.51 -18.62 3.67
N SER A 228 22.40 -17.41 4.23
CA SER A 228 21.19 -16.57 4.24
C SER A 228 21.54 -15.09 4.03
N SER A 229 22.39 -14.82 3.05
CA SER A 229 23.06 -13.54 2.83
C SER A 229 22.43 -12.64 1.76
N GLU A 230 21.33 -13.04 1.11
CA GLU A 230 20.81 -12.32 -0.07
C GLU A 230 19.90 -11.13 0.31
N ASP A 231 19.03 -11.29 1.31
CA ASP A 231 18.01 -10.28 1.68
C ASP A 231 18.61 -9.04 2.39
N SER A 232 19.60 -9.26 3.26
CA SER A 232 20.36 -8.17 3.90
C SER A 232 21.30 -7.41 2.95
N MET A 233 21.60 -8.01 1.80
CA MET A 233 22.40 -7.36 0.76
C MET A 233 21.49 -6.52 -0.15
N GLN A 234 20.28 -7.00 -0.46
CA GLN A 234 19.33 -6.32 -1.34
C GLN A 234 18.77 -5.00 -0.74
N LYS A 235 18.35 -4.98 0.52
CA LYS A 235 17.93 -3.72 1.19
C LYS A 235 19.07 -2.70 1.29
N LYS A 236 20.29 -3.21 1.51
CA LYS A 236 21.51 -2.38 1.52
C LYS A 236 21.81 -1.80 0.13
N ASP A 237 21.46 -2.53 -0.93
CA ASP A 237 21.64 -2.10 -2.31
C ASP A 237 20.61 -1.02 -2.70
N GLU A 238 19.35 -1.12 -2.27
CA GLU A 238 18.31 -0.11 -2.52
C GLU A 238 18.64 1.25 -1.86
N ASP A 239 19.00 1.23 -0.57
CA ASP A 239 19.48 2.41 0.14
C ASP A 239 20.74 2.98 -0.55
N TYR A 240 21.62 2.11 -1.05
CA TYR A 240 22.83 2.53 -1.77
C TYR A 240 22.51 3.28 -3.07
N TYR A 241 21.54 2.83 -3.86
CA TYR A 241 21.15 3.49 -5.11
C TYR A 241 20.49 4.85 -4.89
N VAL A 242 19.67 5.00 -3.86
CA VAL A 242 19.11 6.31 -3.47
C VAL A 242 20.23 7.26 -3.04
N GLN A 243 21.19 6.78 -2.26
CA GLN A 243 22.33 7.60 -1.81
C GLN A 243 23.26 8.03 -2.96
N LEU A 244 23.36 7.23 -4.03
CA LEU A 244 24.12 7.56 -5.23
C LEU A 244 23.65 8.88 -5.86
N ILE A 245 22.34 9.09 -5.95
CA ILE A 245 21.79 10.35 -6.48
C ILE A 245 21.89 11.44 -5.43
N LYS A 246 21.44 11.18 -4.19
CA LYS A 246 21.42 12.20 -3.13
C LYS A 246 22.78 12.85 -2.89
N THR A 247 23.87 12.10 -3.04
CA THR A 247 25.24 12.61 -2.83
C THR A 247 25.91 13.15 -4.08
N ALA A 248 25.30 13.00 -5.26
CA ALA A 248 25.82 13.54 -6.51
C ALA A 248 25.72 15.07 -6.55
N THR A 249 26.57 15.69 -7.36
CA THR A 249 26.60 17.15 -7.59
C THR A 249 26.55 17.43 -9.10
N PRO A 250 25.69 18.35 -9.57
CA PRO A 250 25.72 18.80 -10.97
C PRO A 250 27.02 19.56 -11.27
N THR A 251 27.48 19.51 -12.52
CA THR A 251 28.69 20.26 -12.94
C THR A 251 28.54 21.78 -12.73
N ASP A 252 27.33 22.31 -12.96
CA ASP A 252 27.03 23.73 -12.79
C ASP A 252 26.82 24.14 -11.32
N TYR A 253 26.57 23.16 -10.44
CA TYR A 253 26.32 23.34 -9.01
C TYR A 253 27.24 22.45 -8.15
N PRO A 254 28.58 22.61 -8.24
CA PRO A 254 29.53 21.65 -7.66
C PRO A 254 29.59 21.63 -6.12
N ASN A 255 28.90 22.57 -5.45
CA ASN A 255 28.94 22.72 -3.99
C ASN A 255 27.64 22.31 -3.29
N ILE A 256 26.61 21.92 -4.04
CA ILE A 256 25.29 21.55 -3.51
C ILE A 256 24.95 20.19 -4.08
N THR A 257 24.60 19.24 -3.22
CA THR A 257 24.19 17.90 -3.65
C THR A 257 22.73 17.87 -4.09
N TYR A 258 22.33 16.87 -4.88
CA TYR A 258 20.92 16.67 -5.23
C TYR A 258 20.05 16.48 -3.99
N GLY A 259 20.54 15.76 -2.97
CA GLY A 259 19.82 15.58 -1.71
C GLY A 259 19.55 16.90 -1.01
N GLU A 260 20.58 17.74 -0.86
CA GLU A 260 20.44 19.07 -0.25
C GLU A 260 19.48 19.97 -1.04
N ALA A 261 19.68 20.10 -2.36
CA ALA A 261 18.83 20.95 -3.19
C ALA A 261 17.37 20.48 -3.23
N PHE A 262 17.13 19.17 -3.29
CA PHE A 262 15.78 18.62 -3.32
C PHE A 262 15.09 18.71 -1.97
N ASP A 263 15.81 18.49 -0.86
CA ASP A 263 15.26 18.64 0.49
C ASP A 263 14.93 20.11 0.81
N ASP A 264 15.68 21.06 0.24
CA ASP A 264 15.42 22.50 0.39
C ASP A 264 14.28 23.00 -0.52
N PHE A 265 14.19 22.52 -1.76
CA PHE A 265 13.19 22.96 -2.74
C PHE A 265 11.83 22.28 -2.56
N PHE A 266 11.82 20.96 -2.34
CA PHE A 266 10.60 20.17 -2.26
C PHE A 266 10.16 19.97 -0.81
N THR A 267 8.86 20.14 -0.57
CA THR A 267 8.22 19.72 0.68
C THR A 267 7.85 18.24 0.59
N ASN A 268 8.10 17.50 1.67
CA ASN A 268 7.86 16.05 1.76
C ASN A 268 8.59 15.20 0.69
N PRO A 269 9.92 15.35 0.53
CA PRO A 269 10.68 14.57 -0.44
C PRO A 269 10.69 13.08 -0.08
N HIS A 270 10.33 12.24 -1.04
CA HIS A 270 10.40 10.78 -0.94
C HIS A 270 11.21 10.22 -2.11
N TRP A 271 12.04 9.22 -1.82
CA TRP A 271 12.93 8.59 -2.80
C TRP A 271 12.78 7.08 -2.69
N ALA A 272 12.52 6.39 -3.79
CA ALA A 272 12.42 4.94 -3.85
C ALA A 272 13.26 4.40 -4.99
N TYR A 273 13.93 3.26 -4.75
CA TYR A 273 14.49 2.47 -5.84
C TYR A 273 13.41 1.57 -6.42
N VAL A 274 13.25 1.59 -7.75
CA VAL A 274 12.30 0.77 -8.49
C VAL A 274 13.00 0.18 -9.70
N GLU A 275 12.76 -1.09 -10.00
CA GLU A 275 13.20 -1.69 -11.27
C GLU A 275 12.01 -1.75 -12.23
N MET A 276 12.08 -1.00 -13.34
CA MET A 276 11.02 -0.90 -14.34
C MET A 276 11.56 -1.30 -15.71
N ASP A 277 10.93 -2.29 -16.37
CA ASP A 277 11.33 -2.77 -17.70
C ASP A 277 12.81 -3.21 -17.80
N GLY A 278 13.39 -3.69 -16.69
CA GLY A 278 14.80 -4.06 -16.60
C GLY A 278 15.76 -2.87 -16.48
N GLU A 279 15.24 -1.67 -16.28
CA GLU A 279 16.01 -0.47 -15.96
C GLU A 279 15.93 -0.18 -14.46
N GLN A 280 17.03 0.33 -13.92
CA GLN A 280 17.13 0.74 -12.52
C GLN A 280 16.75 2.20 -12.42
N ILE A 281 15.66 2.48 -11.70
CA ILE A 281 15.07 3.80 -11.57
C ILE A 281 15.13 4.21 -10.11
N ILE A 282 15.48 5.47 -9.86
CA ILE A 282 15.14 6.14 -8.62
C ILE A 282 13.93 7.01 -8.90
N ASP A 283 12.83 6.68 -8.23
CA ASP A 283 11.60 7.44 -8.26
C ASP A 283 11.58 8.43 -7.11
N PHE A 284 11.45 9.71 -7.43
CA PHE A 284 11.36 10.80 -6.48
C PHE A 284 9.98 11.43 -6.53
N THR A 285 9.37 11.66 -5.37
CA THR A 285 8.17 12.48 -5.24
C THR A 285 8.35 13.59 -4.23
N GLY A 286 7.74 14.75 -4.49
CA GLY A 286 7.80 15.91 -3.60
C GLY A 286 6.86 17.03 -4.04
N GLN A 287 6.48 17.91 -3.13
CA GLN A 287 5.59 19.04 -3.39
C GLN A 287 6.42 20.32 -3.60
N CYS A 288 6.05 21.15 -4.57
CA CYS A 288 6.70 22.44 -4.78
C CYS A 288 5.71 23.50 -5.29
N THR A 289 6.08 24.76 -5.20
CA THR A 289 5.34 25.84 -5.86
C THR A 289 5.94 26.07 -7.25
N TYR A 290 5.17 25.79 -8.30
CA TYR A 290 5.56 26.00 -9.70
C TYR A 290 4.58 26.94 -10.39
N ASP A 291 5.09 27.97 -11.07
CA ASP A 291 4.29 29.06 -11.67
C ASP A 291 3.27 29.72 -10.71
N GLY A 292 3.57 29.72 -9.41
CA GLY A 292 2.71 30.27 -8.37
C GLY A 292 1.59 29.35 -7.90
N GLU A 293 1.56 28.09 -8.35
CA GLU A 293 0.63 27.05 -7.92
C GLU A 293 1.37 25.94 -7.17
N ASP A 294 0.75 25.40 -6.12
CA ASP A 294 1.30 24.26 -5.39
C ASP A 294 0.97 22.97 -6.15
N VAL A 295 2.00 22.22 -6.54
CA VAL A 295 1.89 21.02 -7.38
C VAL A 295 2.65 19.85 -6.75
N ASN A 296 2.19 18.63 -7.01
CA ASN A 296 2.97 17.42 -6.75
C ASN A 296 3.89 17.15 -7.92
N CYS A 297 5.17 16.95 -7.65
CA CYS A 297 6.18 16.60 -8.63
C CYS A 297 6.60 15.15 -8.44
N GLU A 298 6.67 14.40 -9.54
CA GLU A 298 7.28 13.08 -9.62
C GLU A 298 8.43 13.15 -10.63
N ILE A 299 9.59 12.59 -10.30
CA ILE A 299 10.80 12.59 -11.14
C ILE A 299 11.41 11.18 -11.10
N MET A 300 11.62 10.59 -12.28
CA MET A 300 12.31 9.31 -12.41
C MET A 300 13.72 9.51 -12.95
N PHE A 301 14.72 9.10 -12.17
CA PHE A 301 16.12 9.04 -12.58
C PHE A 301 16.46 7.63 -13.02
N LYS A 302 16.95 7.46 -14.25
CA LYS A 302 17.50 6.20 -14.72
C LYS A 302 18.98 6.12 -14.36
N LEU A 303 19.38 5.05 -13.68
CA LEU A 303 20.77 4.76 -13.34
C LEU A 303 21.46 4.01 -14.49
N ASP A 304 22.68 4.45 -14.86
CA ASP A 304 23.62 3.67 -15.65
C ASP A 304 24.69 3.08 -14.72
N MET A 305 24.53 1.80 -14.41
CA MET A 305 25.46 1.06 -13.54
C MET A 305 26.82 0.76 -14.16
N GLN A 306 26.94 0.82 -15.48
CA GLN A 306 28.20 0.56 -16.16
C GLN A 306 29.09 1.80 -16.15
N GLU A 307 28.48 2.97 -16.33
CA GLU A 307 29.18 4.25 -16.33
C GLU A 307 29.18 4.94 -14.95
N GLY A 308 28.33 4.50 -14.02
CA GLY A 308 28.16 5.11 -12.71
C GLY A 308 27.51 6.49 -12.80
N THR A 309 26.63 6.68 -13.79
CA THR A 309 25.96 7.94 -14.11
C THR A 309 24.44 7.78 -13.97
N PHE A 310 23.69 8.87 -14.07
CA PHE A 310 22.24 8.83 -14.13
C PHE A 310 21.71 9.95 -15.02
N GLU A 311 20.51 9.76 -15.54
CA GLU A 311 19.77 10.75 -16.33
C GLU A 311 18.32 10.83 -15.89
N VAL A 312 17.67 11.97 -16.12
CA VAL A 312 16.22 12.09 -15.88
C VAL A 312 15.48 11.51 -17.08
N LYS A 313 14.63 10.52 -16.79
CA LYS A 313 13.86 9.78 -17.79
C LYS A 313 12.43 10.29 -17.91
N TYR A 314 11.86 10.80 -16.82
CA TYR A 314 10.48 11.24 -16.75
C TYR A 314 10.35 12.26 -15.62
N TYR A 315 9.48 13.26 -15.81
CA TYR A 315 8.96 14.04 -14.70
C TYR A 315 7.57 14.59 -15.02
N GLU A 316 6.79 14.84 -13.98
CA GLU A 316 5.44 15.38 -14.10
C GLU A 316 5.11 16.41 -13.01
N PHE A 317 4.02 17.13 -13.26
CA PHE A 317 3.31 17.92 -12.25
C PHE A 317 1.83 17.52 -12.22
N ASP A 318 1.34 17.08 -11.05
CA ASP A 318 -0.05 16.67 -10.80
C ASP A 318 -0.62 15.68 -11.85
N GLY A 319 0.13 14.64 -12.21
CA GLY A 319 -0.32 13.65 -13.20
C GLY A 319 -0.04 14.04 -14.65
N ASN A 320 0.56 15.21 -14.91
CA ASN A 320 0.82 15.72 -16.25
C ASN A 320 2.32 15.68 -16.57
N GLU A 321 2.70 14.72 -17.40
CA GLU A 321 4.06 14.59 -17.95
C GLU A 321 4.52 15.90 -18.62
N GLN A 322 5.77 16.28 -18.35
CA GLN A 322 6.40 17.49 -18.87
C GLN A 322 7.44 17.15 -19.96
N ASP A 323 7.83 18.13 -20.76
CA ASP A 323 8.86 17.95 -21.79
C ASP A 323 10.26 17.94 -21.16
N LEU A 324 11.00 16.83 -21.29
CA LEU A 324 12.39 16.70 -20.81
C LEU A 324 13.34 17.78 -21.35
N ASN A 325 13.03 18.44 -22.46
CA ASN A 325 13.82 19.57 -22.94
C ASN A 325 13.79 20.78 -21.99
N ASP A 326 12.75 20.90 -21.16
CA ASP A 326 12.60 21.96 -20.17
C ASP A 326 13.28 21.63 -18.83
N TRP A 327 13.66 20.36 -18.62
CA TRP A 327 14.30 19.87 -17.39
C TRP A 327 15.51 20.72 -16.93
N PRO A 328 16.44 21.17 -17.80
CA PRO A 328 17.54 22.03 -17.36
C PRO A 328 17.09 23.32 -16.66
N SER A 329 15.96 23.90 -17.06
CA SER A 329 15.40 25.10 -16.42
C SER A 329 14.74 24.78 -15.08
N ILE A 330 14.11 23.61 -14.97
CA ILE A 330 13.54 23.13 -13.71
C ILE A 330 14.67 22.84 -12.71
N LEU A 331 15.72 22.16 -13.16
CA LEU A 331 16.91 21.88 -12.37
C LEU A 331 17.59 23.16 -11.89
N ASP A 332 17.73 24.16 -12.75
CA ASP A 332 18.24 25.49 -12.37
C ASP A 332 17.41 26.12 -11.24
N THR A 333 16.08 25.98 -11.32
CA THR A 333 15.16 26.49 -10.29
C THR A 333 15.35 25.76 -8.95
N ILE A 334 15.46 24.42 -8.98
CA ILE A 334 15.67 23.59 -7.78
C ILE A 334 16.99 23.94 -7.09
N PHE A 335 18.06 24.18 -7.85
CA PHE A 335 19.39 24.43 -7.28
C PHE A 335 19.66 25.90 -6.92
N THR A 336 18.73 26.82 -7.21
CA THR A 336 18.88 28.26 -6.93
C THR A 336 17.81 28.83 -5.99
N SER A 337 16.83 28.03 -5.59
CA SER A 337 15.90 28.35 -4.49
C SER A 337 16.62 28.51 -3.17
#